data_AF-A0A4U8SG58-F1
#
_entry.id   AF-A0A4U8SG58-F1
#
_cell.length_a   1.000
_cell.length_b   1.000
_cell.length_c   1.000
_cell.angle_alpha   90.00
_cell.angle_beta   90.00
_cell.angle_gamma   90.00
#
_symmetry.space_group_name_H-M   'P 1'
#
loop_
_entity.id
_entity.type
_entity.pdbx_description
1 polymer ?
#
loop_
_entity_poly.entity_id
_entity_poly.type
_entity_poly.pdbx_seq_one_letter_code
_entity_poly.pdbx_strand_id
1 'polypeptide(L)'
;MKKSFNTKLLFFIIATLFGIVLSIPSLFQTQGPKITLGLDLQGGLNLLLGVQTEEAIKTRYSSLASQINYYALDEQILLDGLSAFGDSVSFELLDSNEKAKMDSYLKEIKGLDVIENSLRYTLTFTEAEIINLKNFAIEQAIGNIRNRLDQFGLSEPSVTKQGEDAILVQLPGIKTQEDEQRALELISKGGHLQMMAVDEARNARVSSMTQLEAESYGDVVLPFIEDENQKILLKAIPILDGAMLTDARAAYDQNGQPIINFTLNAQGGKIFGDFSGKNVGNRMAIVLDGKVYSAPVIRERIGGGSGQISGGFSVQQASDIAIALRSGALPAPIVLLEKRSVGPSLGADSIKASMVALITGAILVVIFMVLYYGIAGIIANLAMIVNILLVIAVMALFGATLTLPGMAGIILTVGMAVDANVIINERIREGFRAKENFIKSMENGYANASRAIFDSNLTSLIAAVLLYMCGTGAIKGFAITMSIGILASIITAIVGTHGIFRMFQNRIIKSGNYALWFGYKDKSK
;
A
#
# COMPACT_ATOMS: atom_id res chain seq x y z
N MET A 1 19.88 14.66 -53.63
CA MET A 1 19.34 13.59 -52.75
C MET A 1 18.85 14.20 -51.45
N LYS A 2 17.52 14.31 -51.23
CA LYS A 2 16.97 14.70 -49.94
C LYS A 2 17.37 13.64 -48.90
N LYS A 3 18.18 14.01 -47.89
CA LYS A 3 18.41 13.15 -46.71
C LYS A 3 17.04 12.86 -46.11
N SER A 4 16.50 11.65 -46.29
CA SER A 4 15.25 11.27 -45.63
C SER A 4 15.49 11.38 -44.13
N PHE A 5 14.64 12.14 -43.44
CA PHE A 5 14.73 12.32 -41.99
C PHE A 5 14.67 10.94 -41.30
N ASN A 6 15.70 10.61 -40.51
CA ASN A 6 15.79 9.32 -39.83
C ASN A 6 15.00 9.38 -38.52
N THR A 7 13.68 9.23 -38.63
CA THR A 7 12.73 9.27 -37.50
C THR A 7 13.09 8.27 -36.40
N LYS A 8 13.57 7.07 -36.77
CA LYS A 8 14.02 6.03 -35.83
C LYS A 8 15.21 6.47 -34.98
N LEU A 9 16.19 7.15 -35.60
CA LEU A 9 17.33 7.70 -34.86
C LEU A 9 16.93 8.84 -33.94
N LEU A 10 16.02 9.72 -34.39
CA LEU A 10 15.50 10.78 -33.52
C LEU A 10 14.82 10.19 -32.28
N PHE A 11 13.98 9.17 -32.46
CA PHE A 11 13.31 8.48 -31.35
C PHE A 11 14.33 7.88 -30.36
N PHE A 12 15.40 7.25 -30.87
CA PHE A 12 16.46 6.72 -30.02
C PHE A 12 17.22 7.80 -29.25
N ILE A 13 17.51 8.95 -29.86
CA ILE A 13 18.16 10.07 -29.20
C ILE A 13 17.25 10.64 -28.10
N ILE A 14 15.95 10.80 -28.37
CA ILE A 14 14.97 11.25 -27.37
C ILE A 14 14.90 10.26 -26.21
N ALA A 15 14.82 8.96 -26.48
CA ALA A 15 14.81 7.92 -25.45
C ALA A 15 16.10 7.92 -24.63
N THR A 16 17.25 8.13 -25.27
CA THR A 16 18.56 8.24 -24.60
C THR A 16 18.61 9.46 -23.69
N LEU A 17 18.18 10.63 -24.20
CA LEU A 17 18.14 11.86 -23.41
C LEU A 17 17.19 11.72 -22.21
N PHE A 18 16.01 11.16 -22.43
CA PHE A 18 15.03 10.86 -21.39
C PHE A 18 15.62 9.94 -20.31
N GLY A 19 16.26 8.84 -20.74
CA GLY A 19 16.93 7.90 -19.85
C GLY A 19 18.03 8.56 -19.01
N ILE A 20 18.87 9.40 -19.62
CA ILE A 20 19.95 10.11 -18.91
C ILE A 20 19.37 11.10 -17.89
N VAL A 21 18.49 12.00 -18.32
CA VAL A 21 17.98 13.10 -17.49
C VAL A 21 17.27 12.56 -16.24
N LEU A 22 16.42 11.55 -16.39
CA LEU A 22 15.67 10.97 -15.26
C LEU A 22 16.50 9.99 -14.42
N SER A 23 17.60 9.44 -14.94
CA SER A 23 18.48 8.58 -14.16
C SER A 23 19.46 9.36 -13.29
N ILE A 24 19.78 10.63 -13.61
CA ILE A 24 20.75 11.45 -12.87
C ILE A 24 20.42 11.54 -11.36
N PRO A 25 19.17 11.82 -10.92
CA PRO A 25 18.85 11.88 -9.50
C PRO A 25 19.06 10.56 -8.76
N SER A 26 18.78 9.43 -9.44
CA SER A 26 18.99 8.09 -8.89
C SER A 26 20.48 7.74 -8.79
N LEU A 27 21.30 8.13 -9.77
CA LEU A 27 22.73 7.82 -9.82
C LEU A 27 23.59 8.71 -8.92
N PHE A 28 23.29 10.01 -8.88
CA PHE A 28 24.08 11.02 -8.15
C PHE A 28 23.44 11.45 -6.83
N GLN A 29 22.33 10.82 -6.43
CA GLN A 29 21.59 11.13 -5.20
C GLN A 29 21.16 12.60 -5.09
N THR A 30 21.01 13.32 -6.20
CA THR A 30 20.56 14.73 -6.25
C THR A 30 19.04 14.87 -6.09
N GLN A 31 18.51 16.09 -5.94
CA GLN A 31 17.05 16.28 -5.83
C GLN A 31 16.34 15.89 -7.15
N GLY A 32 15.27 15.09 -7.04
CA GLY A 32 14.48 14.59 -8.18
C GLY A 32 13.91 13.19 -7.93
N PRO A 33 13.19 12.60 -8.90
CA PRO A 33 12.66 11.24 -8.81
C PRO A 33 13.80 10.23 -8.67
N LYS A 34 13.78 9.43 -7.60
CA LYS A 34 14.80 8.43 -7.29
C LYS A 34 14.17 7.04 -7.25
N ILE A 35 14.98 6.04 -7.57
CA ILE A 35 14.64 4.64 -7.28
C ILE A 35 14.46 4.49 -5.77
N THR A 36 13.28 4.02 -5.36
CA THR A 36 13.00 3.55 -4.01
C THR A 36 13.64 2.17 -3.84
N LEU A 37 14.27 1.90 -2.70
CA LEU A 37 14.89 0.60 -2.43
C LEU A 37 13.97 -0.18 -1.49
N GLY A 38 13.80 -1.47 -1.74
CA GLY A 38 12.92 -2.33 -0.97
C GLY A 38 13.53 -2.74 0.37
N LEU A 39 12.71 -3.44 1.17
CA LEU A 39 13.06 -3.97 2.48
C LEU A 39 14.40 -4.74 2.48
N ASP A 40 14.59 -5.61 1.49
CA ASP A 40 15.79 -6.45 1.37
C ASP A 40 17.07 -5.65 1.14
N LEU A 41 16.96 -4.41 0.65
CA LEU A 41 18.08 -3.55 0.28
C LEU A 41 18.32 -2.42 1.30
N GLN A 42 17.26 -1.84 1.87
CA GLN A 42 17.39 -0.80 2.90
C GLN A 42 17.49 -1.35 4.32
N GLY A 43 17.13 -2.62 4.51
CA GLY A 43 16.75 -3.15 5.82
C GLY A 43 15.36 -2.65 6.24
N GLY A 44 14.84 -3.23 7.31
CA GLY A 44 13.55 -2.85 7.89
C GLY A 44 12.83 -4.01 8.56
N LEU A 45 11.52 -3.85 8.72
CA LEU A 45 10.68 -4.75 9.50
C LEU A 45 9.67 -5.51 8.62
N ASN A 46 9.58 -6.82 8.83
CA ASN A 46 8.57 -7.70 8.25
C ASN A 46 7.72 -8.30 9.37
N LEU A 47 6.43 -7.99 9.37
CA LEU A 47 5.46 -8.40 10.39
C LEU A 47 4.39 -9.28 9.76
N LEU A 48 4.07 -10.39 10.42
CA LEU A 48 2.87 -11.17 10.17
C LEU A 48 1.90 -10.93 11.31
N LEU A 49 0.73 -10.39 10.96
CA LEU A 49 -0.28 -9.94 11.90
C LEU A 49 -1.52 -10.79 11.73
N GLY A 50 -2.05 -11.37 12.80
CA GLY A 50 -3.32 -12.09 12.80
C GLY A 50 -4.46 -11.12 13.12
N VAL A 51 -5.52 -11.14 12.32
CA VAL A 51 -6.74 -10.39 12.58
C VAL A 51 -7.69 -11.30 13.36
N GLN A 52 -8.15 -10.86 14.54
CA GLN A 52 -9.11 -11.62 15.34
C GLN A 52 -10.52 -11.48 14.76
N THR A 53 -10.78 -12.18 13.65
CA THR A 53 -12.04 -12.08 12.90
C THR A 53 -13.28 -12.46 13.72
N GLU A 54 -13.13 -13.36 14.70
CA GLU A 54 -14.21 -13.71 15.63
C GLU A 54 -14.68 -12.52 16.49
N GLU A 55 -13.76 -11.66 16.95
CA GLU A 55 -14.12 -10.45 17.69
C GLU A 55 -14.80 -9.39 16.82
N ALA A 56 -14.45 -9.33 15.52
CA ALA A 56 -15.18 -8.49 14.56
C ALA A 56 -16.64 -8.96 14.40
N ILE A 57 -16.88 -10.28 14.39
CA ILE A 57 -18.22 -10.85 14.29
C ILE A 57 -19.04 -10.51 15.54
N LYS A 58 -18.49 -10.67 16.75
CA LYS A 58 -19.14 -10.26 18.01
C LYS A 58 -19.48 -8.77 18.02
N THR A 59 -18.56 -7.93 17.54
CA THR A 59 -18.79 -6.49 17.39
C THR A 59 -19.92 -6.20 16.41
N ARG A 60 -20.04 -7.00 15.34
CA ARG A 60 -21.13 -6.89 14.38
C ARG A 60 -22.48 -7.31 14.97
N TYR A 61 -22.54 -8.37 15.79
CA TYR A 61 -23.75 -8.73 16.54
C TYR A 61 -24.15 -7.62 17.52
N SER A 62 -23.18 -7.01 18.22
CA SER A 62 -23.44 -5.86 19.10
C SER A 62 -23.99 -4.65 18.34
N SER A 63 -23.45 -4.39 17.14
CA SER A 63 -23.93 -3.34 16.24
C SER A 63 -25.33 -3.64 15.70
N LEU A 64 -25.66 -4.90 15.45
CA LEU A 64 -26.98 -5.35 15.04
C LEU A 64 -28.01 -5.16 16.17
N ALA A 65 -27.67 -5.56 17.40
CA ALA A 65 -28.52 -5.31 18.57
C ALA A 65 -28.79 -3.80 18.75
N SER A 66 -27.77 -2.95 18.57
CA SER A 66 -27.93 -1.50 18.65
C SER A 66 -28.87 -0.95 17.57
N GLN A 67 -28.79 -1.46 16.33
CA GLN A 67 -29.70 -1.10 15.23
C GLN A 67 -31.13 -1.53 15.51
N ILE A 68 -31.33 -2.72 16.06
CA ILE A 68 -32.66 -3.23 16.46
C ILE A 68 -33.23 -2.37 17.58
N ASN A 69 -32.42 -2.01 18.59
CA ASN A 69 -32.85 -1.13 19.67
C ASN A 69 -33.28 0.25 19.16
N TYR A 70 -32.50 0.85 18.26
CA TYR A 70 -32.83 2.15 17.68
C TYR A 70 -34.14 2.11 16.89
N TYR A 71 -34.30 1.10 16.03
CA TYR A 71 -35.53 0.91 15.26
C TYR A 71 -36.75 0.71 16.19
N ALA A 72 -36.59 -0.09 17.24
CA ALA A 72 -37.66 -0.31 18.21
C ALA A 72 -38.05 0.98 18.94
N LEU A 73 -37.09 1.81 19.33
CA LEU A 73 -37.37 3.10 19.97
C LEU A 73 -38.08 4.09 19.04
N ASP A 74 -37.67 4.14 17.76
CA ASP A 74 -38.25 5.04 16.75
C ASP A 74 -39.71 4.66 16.42
N GLU A 75 -39.96 3.35 16.29
CA GLU A 75 -41.30 2.79 16.00
C GLU A 75 -42.14 2.54 17.26
N GLN A 76 -41.64 2.88 18.44
CA GLN A 76 -42.27 2.68 19.76
C GLN A 76 -42.57 1.21 20.12
N ILE A 77 -41.77 0.29 19.60
CA ILE A 77 -41.85 -1.16 19.84
C ILE A 77 -41.22 -1.49 21.19
N LEU A 78 -41.92 -2.28 22.01
CA LEU A 78 -41.46 -2.66 23.34
C LEU A 78 -40.70 -4.00 23.31
N LEU A 79 -39.39 -3.93 23.58
CA LEU A 79 -38.49 -5.07 23.66
C LEU A 79 -38.13 -5.40 25.12
N ASP A 80 -38.04 -6.69 25.44
CA ASP A 80 -37.43 -7.18 26.67
C ASP A 80 -36.18 -8.01 26.39
N GLY A 81 -35.20 -7.93 27.29
CA GLY A 81 -34.00 -8.77 27.27
C GLY A 81 -33.07 -8.63 26.07
N LEU A 82 -33.14 -7.54 25.29
CA LEU A 82 -32.29 -7.33 24.11
C LEU A 82 -30.81 -7.42 24.49
N SER A 83 -30.14 -8.43 23.93
CA SER A 83 -28.74 -8.70 24.22
C SER A 83 -28.05 -9.31 23.00
N ALA A 84 -26.77 -8.98 22.85
CA ALA A 84 -25.86 -9.67 21.94
C ALA A 84 -24.94 -10.54 22.79
N PHE A 85 -25.04 -11.86 22.67
CA PHE A 85 -24.20 -12.78 23.42
C PHE A 85 -23.56 -13.82 22.50
N GLY A 86 -22.24 -13.84 22.49
CA GLY A 86 -21.45 -14.72 21.62
C GLY A 86 -21.78 -14.46 20.15
N ASP A 87 -22.36 -15.47 19.51
CA ASP A 87 -22.62 -15.51 18.07
C ASP A 87 -24.11 -15.31 17.73
N SER A 88 -24.88 -14.65 18.60
CA SER A 88 -26.30 -14.39 18.36
C SER A 88 -26.79 -13.11 19.03
N VAL A 89 -27.90 -12.57 18.50
CA VAL A 89 -28.69 -11.52 19.14
C VAL A 89 -30.04 -12.09 19.55
N SER A 90 -30.45 -11.88 20.79
CA SER A 90 -31.73 -12.35 21.29
C SER A 90 -32.54 -11.25 21.96
N PHE A 91 -33.86 -11.26 21.75
CA PHE A 91 -34.82 -10.37 22.42
C PHE A 91 -36.21 -10.99 22.42
N GLU A 92 -37.09 -10.43 23.25
CA GLU A 92 -38.51 -10.81 23.32
C GLU A 92 -39.40 -9.60 23.00
N LEU A 93 -40.40 -9.79 22.14
CA LEU A 93 -41.43 -8.79 21.88
C LEU A 93 -42.49 -8.85 22.97
N LEU A 94 -42.80 -7.70 23.58
CA LEU A 94 -43.85 -7.60 24.60
C LEU A 94 -45.26 -7.49 24.01
N ASP A 95 -45.40 -7.01 22.76
CA ASP A 95 -46.66 -6.94 22.04
C ASP A 95 -46.64 -7.80 20.76
N SER A 96 -47.60 -8.71 20.65
CA SER A 96 -47.78 -9.57 19.48
C SER A 96 -48.27 -8.83 18.22
N ASN A 97 -48.89 -7.65 18.39
CA ASN A 97 -49.34 -6.84 17.25
C ASN A 97 -48.16 -6.21 16.48
N GLU A 98 -47.01 -6.03 17.14
CA GLU A 98 -45.82 -5.40 16.56
C GLU A 98 -44.95 -6.39 15.76
N LYS A 99 -45.25 -7.68 15.88
CA LYS A 99 -44.56 -8.78 15.20
C LYS A 99 -44.38 -8.54 13.70
N ALA A 100 -45.46 -8.17 13.00
CA ALA A 100 -45.42 -8.00 11.55
C ALA A 100 -44.46 -6.87 11.11
N LYS A 101 -44.34 -5.81 11.92
CA LYS A 101 -43.39 -4.71 11.67
C LYS A 101 -41.95 -5.18 11.88
N MET A 102 -41.69 -5.90 12.97
CA MET A 102 -40.35 -6.42 13.28
C MET A 102 -39.89 -7.44 12.24
N ASP A 103 -40.75 -8.39 11.86
CA ASP A 103 -40.45 -9.38 10.82
C ASP A 103 -40.15 -8.73 9.47
N SER A 104 -40.83 -7.63 9.14
CA SER A 104 -40.57 -6.88 7.90
C SER A 104 -39.21 -6.22 7.93
N TYR A 105 -38.86 -5.54 9.04
CA TYR A 105 -37.55 -4.91 9.24
C TYR A 105 -36.41 -5.93 9.21
N LEU A 106 -36.53 -7.05 9.93
CA LEU A 106 -35.49 -8.07 9.97
C LEU A 106 -35.25 -8.71 8.60
N LYS A 107 -36.28 -8.84 7.76
CA LYS A 107 -36.15 -9.35 6.38
C LYS A 107 -35.40 -8.39 5.44
N GLU A 108 -35.36 -7.09 5.75
CA GLU A 108 -34.57 -6.13 4.97
C GLU A 108 -33.07 -6.30 5.21
N ILE A 109 -32.69 -6.87 6.37
CA ILE A 109 -31.29 -7.15 6.73
C ILE A 109 -30.83 -8.42 6.00
N LYS A 110 -30.00 -8.23 4.97
CA LYS A 110 -29.43 -9.35 4.20
C LYS A 110 -28.48 -10.20 5.04
N GLY A 111 -28.46 -11.51 4.79
CA GLY A 111 -27.49 -12.44 5.40
C GLY A 111 -27.81 -12.85 6.84
N LEU A 112 -29.01 -12.54 7.32
CA LEU A 112 -29.49 -12.83 8.66
C LEU A 112 -30.43 -14.05 8.67
N ASP A 113 -30.13 -15.02 9.52
CA ASP A 113 -31.02 -16.12 9.88
C ASP A 113 -31.81 -15.74 11.14
N VAL A 114 -33.13 -15.81 11.04
CA VAL A 114 -34.06 -15.42 12.10
C VAL A 114 -34.82 -16.66 12.58
N ILE A 115 -34.60 -17.01 13.84
CA ILE A 115 -35.35 -18.08 14.52
C ILE A 115 -36.31 -17.41 15.50
N GLU A 116 -37.61 -17.63 15.30
CA GLU A 116 -38.66 -17.09 16.15
C GLU A 116 -39.39 -18.23 16.87
N ASN A 117 -39.51 -18.13 18.19
CA ASN A 117 -40.30 -19.03 19.03
C ASN A 117 -41.15 -18.24 20.02
N SER A 118 -42.47 -18.18 19.82
CA SER A 118 -43.42 -17.56 20.75
C SER A 118 -43.04 -16.13 21.18
N LEU A 119 -42.80 -15.23 20.22
CA LEU A 119 -42.36 -13.83 20.43
C LEU A 119 -40.91 -13.63 20.89
N ARG A 120 -40.16 -14.72 21.09
CA ARG A 120 -38.72 -14.65 21.32
C ARG A 120 -37.98 -14.83 20.00
N TYR A 121 -37.09 -13.89 19.71
CA TYR A 121 -36.27 -13.86 18.52
C TYR A 121 -34.83 -14.24 18.89
N THR A 122 -34.24 -15.12 18.08
CA THR A 122 -32.82 -15.40 18.07
C THR A 122 -32.30 -15.19 16.65
N LEU A 123 -31.36 -14.28 16.50
CA LEU A 123 -30.79 -13.86 15.23
C LEU A 123 -29.34 -14.32 15.13
N THR A 124 -29.00 -14.96 14.01
CA THR A 124 -27.63 -15.42 13.70
C THR A 124 -27.27 -15.01 12.27
N PHE A 125 -26.00 -14.76 11.96
CA PHE A 125 -25.57 -14.57 10.58
C PHE A 125 -25.45 -15.91 9.86
N THR A 126 -25.86 -15.95 8.59
CA THR A 126 -25.63 -17.10 7.71
C THR A 126 -24.14 -17.38 7.54
N GLU A 127 -23.74 -18.63 7.24
CA GLU A 127 -22.33 -18.97 7.00
C GLU A 127 -21.69 -18.12 5.89
N ALA A 128 -22.46 -17.84 4.83
CA ALA A 128 -22.01 -16.98 3.73
C ALA A 128 -21.75 -15.54 4.20
N GLU A 129 -22.61 -14.99 5.05
CA GLU A 129 -22.44 -13.65 5.61
C GLU A 129 -21.27 -13.60 6.59
N ILE A 130 -21.05 -14.64 7.40
CA ILE A 130 -19.87 -14.76 8.27
C ILE A 130 -18.58 -14.67 7.44
N ILE A 131 -18.47 -15.43 6.34
CA ILE A 131 -17.29 -15.38 5.45
C ILE A 131 -17.11 -13.97 4.86
N ASN A 132 -18.19 -13.31 4.45
CA ASN A 132 -18.15 -11.94 3.94
C ASN A 132 -17.66 -10.96 5.01
N LEU A 133 -18.16 -11.06 6.24
CA LEU A 133 -17.76 -10.23 7.37
C LEU A 133 -16.28 -10.44 7.72
N LYS A 134 -15.78 -11.68 7.73
CA LYS A 134 -14.35 -11.98 7.94
C LYS A 134 -13.49 -11.31 6.87
N ASN A 135 -13.84 -11.49 5.59
CA ASN A 135 -13.11 -10.87 4.49
C ASN A 135 -13.15 -9.34 4.55
N PHE A 136 -14.32 -8.77 4.82
CA PHE A 136 -14.49 -7.33 4.99
C PHE A 136 -13.65 -6.78 6.14
N ALA A 137 -13.63 -7.46 7.30
CA ALA A 137 -12.80 -7.07 8.43
C ALA A 137 -11.30 -7.06 8.07
N ILE A 138 -10.83 -8.05 7.32
CA ILE A 138 -9.43 -8.11 6.87
C ILE A 138 -9.13 -7.00 5.87
N GLU A 139 -9.99 -6.76 4.88
CA GLU A 139 -9.79 -5.70 3.89
C GLU A 139 -9.80 -4.30 4.52
N GLN A 140 -10.71 -4.06 5.45
CA GLN A 140 -10.75 -2.82 6.24
C GLN A 140 -9.49 -2.67 7.10
N ALA A 141 -9.03 -3.73 7.77
CA ALA A 141 -7.79 -3.71 8.52
C ALA A 141 -6.58 -3.39 7.61
N ILE A 142 -6.48 -4.00 6.43
CA ILE A 142 -5.44 -3.70 5.44
C ILE A 142 -5.48 -2.22 5.04
N GLY A 143 -6.66 -1.68 4.74
CA GLY A 143 -6.85 -0.27 4.39
C GLY A 143 -6.40 0.68 5.50
N ASN A 144 -6.84 0.41 6.73
CA ASN A 144 -6.50 1.25 7.89
C ASN A 144 -5.01 1.17 8.23
N ILE A 145 -4.41 -0.01 8.24
CA ILE A 145 -2.97 -0.20 8.47
C ILE A 145 -2.16 0.54 7.40
N ARG A 146 -2.53 0.39 6.11
CA ARG A 146 -1.85 1.10 5.01
C ARG A 146 -1.91 2.61 5.21
N ASN A 147 -3.10 3.17 5.45
CA ASN A 147 -3.29 4.60 5.66
C ASN A 147 -2.48 5.13 6.87
N ARG A 148 -2.38 4.34 7.95
CA ARG A 148 -1.55 4.70 9.11
C ARG A 148 -0.06 4.73 8.77
N LEU A 149 0.43 3.74 8.05
CA LEU A 149 1.83 3.63 7.67
C LEU A 149 2.25 4.67 6.62
N ASP A 150 1.36 5.01 5.68
CA ASP A 150 1.60 6.08 4.70
C ASP A 150 1.79 7.44 5.40
N GLN A 151 0.98 7.72 6.42
CA GLN A 151 1.09 8.94 7.22
C GLN A 151 2.28 8.95 8.19
N PHE A 152 2.79 7.77 8.54
CA PHE A 152 4.00 7.63 9.35
C PHE A 152 5.25 8.12 8.58
N GLY A 153 5.17 8.24 7.25
CA GLY A 153 6.20 8.86 6.41
C GLY A 153 7.30 7.89 5.96
N LEU A 154 7.03 6.58 6.01
CA LEU A 154 7.94 5.57 5.45
C LEU A 154 7.79 5.49 3.92
N SER A 155 8.87 5.04 3.26
CA SER A 155 8.87 4.83 1.82
C SER A 155 8.11 3.55 1.48
N GLU A 156 6.87 3.69 1.02
CA GLU A 156 6.02 2.63 0.44
C GLU A 156 5.89 1.34 1.29
N PRO A 157 5.13 1.40 2.40
CA PRO A 157 4.80 0.20 3.18
C PRO A 157 3.96 -0.78 2.34
N SER A 158 4.34 -2.06 2.32
CA SER A 158 3.53 -3.10 1.67
C SER A 158 2.66 -3.79 2.70
N VAL A 159 1.34 -3.65 2.54
CA VAL A 159 0.31 -4.29 3.38
C VAL A 159 -0.54 -5.20 2.50
N THR A 160 -0.44 -6.50 2.72
CA THR A 160 -1.11 -7.53 1.89
C THR A 160 -1.70 -8.63 2.75
N LYS A 161 -2.84 -9.19 2.35
CA LYS A 161 -3.42 -10.40 2.96
C LYS A 161 -2.47 -11.59 2.76
N GLN A 162 -2.26 -12.39 3.79
CA GLN A 162 -1.50 -13.64 3.76
C GLN A 162 -2.33 -14.75 4.43
N GLY A 163 -2.69 -15.79 3.68
CA GLY A 163 -3.58 -16.84 4.19
C GLY A 163 -5.02 -16.36 4.37
N GLU A 164 -5.75 -16.97 5.32
CA GLU A 164 -7.16 -16.68 5.56
C GLU A 164 -7.35 -15.45 6.45
N ASP A 165 -6.66 -15.37 7.59
CA ASP A 165 -6.87 -14.36 8.65
C ASP A 165 -5.62 -13.52 8.99
N ALA A 166 -4.55 -13.61 8.20
CA ALA A 166 -3.32 -12.86 8.46
C ALA A 166 -3.02 -11.76 7.43
N ILE A 167 -2.29 -10.75 7.89
CA ILE A 167 -1.83 -9.60 7.12
C ILE A 167 -0.31 -9.55 7.22
N LEU A 168 0.35 -9.58 6.07
CA LEU A 168 1.78 -9.33 5.93
C LEU A 168 2.02 -7.83 5.77
N VAL A 169 2.83 -7.26 6.66
CA VAL A 169 3.24 -5.86 6.65
C VAL A 169 4.75 -5.77 6.50
N GLN A 170 5.21 -5.05 5.49
CA GLN A 170 6.62 -4.78 5.23
C GLN A 170 6.88 -3.29 5.34
N LEU A 171 7.86 -2.92 6.17
CA LEU A 171 8.24 -1.55 6.49
C LEU A 171 9.71 -1.33 6.12
N PRO A 172 10.01 -0.96 4.86
CA PRO A 172 11.35 -0.62 4.44
C PRO A 172 11.86 0.62 5.17
N GLY A 173 13.16 0.65 5.49
CA GLY A 173 13.82 1.85 6.01
C GLY A 173 13.66 2.07 7.51
N ILE A 174 12.97 1.19 8.24
CA ILE A 174 13.01 1.15 9.71
C ILE A 174 14.40 0.66 10.15
N LYS A 175 15.12 1.47 10.93
CA LYS A 175 16.52 1.18 11.30
C LYS A 175 16.73 1.01 12.80
N THR A 176 15.87 1.61 13.62
CA THR A 176 16.02 1.62 15.07
C THR A 176 14.93 0.78 15.73
N GLN A 177 15.23 0.23 16.90
CA GLN A 177 14.23 -0.52 17.69
C GLN A 177 13.08 0.40 18.14
N GLU A 178 13.35 1.68 18.37
CA GLU A 178 12.33 2.69 18.72
C GLU A 178 11.34 2.88 17.56
N ASP A 179 11.83 2.98 16.33
CA ASP A 179 10.97 3.07 15.14
C ASP A 179 10.16 1.79 14.92
N GLU A 180 10.75 0.61 15.17
CA GLU A 180 10.03 -0.68 15.11
C GLU A 180 8.88 -0.72 16.12
N GLN A 181 9.13 -0.33 17.38
CA GLN A 181 8.12 -0.31 18.44
C GLN A 181 7.01 0.69 18.12
N ARG A 182 7.38 1.91 17.70
CA ARG A 182 6.41 2.94 17.34
C ARG A 182 5.52 2.52 16.16
N ALA A 183 6.09 1.90 15.13
CA ALA A 183 5.32 1.37 14.01
C ALA A 183 4.37 0.25 14.47
N LEU A 184 4.83 -0.67 15.33
CA LEU A 184 3.99 -1.74 15.87
C LEU A 184 2.84 -1.20 16.74
N GLU A 185 3.09 -0.19 17.56
CA GLU A 185 2.06 0.48 18.37
C GLU A 185 1.02 1.15 17.48
N LEU A 186 1.45 1.84 16.42
CA LEU A 186 0.56 2.50 15.48
C LEU A 186 -0.35 1.49 14.75
N ILE A 187 0.20 0.35 14.37
CA ILE A 187 -0.54 -0.74 13.70
C ILE A 187 -1.51 -1.40 14.68
N SER A 188 -1.09 -1.66 15.92
CA SER A 188 -1.85 -2.45 16.89
C SER A 188 -2.95 -1.66 17.62
N LYS A 189 -2.90 -0.32 17.65
CA LYS A 189 -3.93 0.51 18.28
C LYS A 189 -5.30 0.30 17.62
N GLY A 190 -6.36 0.12 18.39
CA GLY A 190 -7.72 -0.04 17.85
C GLY A 190 -8.13 1.20 17.08
N GLY A 191 -7.97 2.37 17.70
CA GLY A 191 -8.40 3.64 17.11
C GLY A 191 -9.90 3.93 17.32
N HIS A 192 -10.55 3.22 18.24
CA HIS A 192 -11.96 3.46 18.59
C HIS A 192 -12.09 4.74 19.43
N LEU A 193 -12.28 5.87 18.77
CA LEU A 193 -12.58 7.12 19.46
C LEU A 193 -14.05 7.17 19.86
N GLN A 194 -14.29 7.56 21.10
CA GLN A 194 -15.60 7.93 21.62
C GLN A 194 -15.49 9.24 22.39
N MET A 195 -16.38 10.18 22.10
CA MET A 195 -16.57 11.38 22.93
C MET A 195 -17.77 11.12 23.83
N MET A 196 -17.56 11.08 25.14
CA MET A 196 -18.55 10.67 26.12
C MET A 196 -18.83 11.78 27.13
N ALA A 197 -20.08 11.92 27.55
CA ALA A 197 -20.44 12.88 28.58
C ALA A 197 -20.04 12.35 29.96
N VAL A 198 -19.50 13.21 30.82
CA VAL A 198 -19.24 12.85 32.23
C VAL A 198 -20.53 12.97 33.03
N ASP A 199 -20.86 11.99 33.87
CA ASP A 199 -21.97 12.13 34.83
C ASP A 199 -21.51 12.95 36.04
N GLU A 200 -21.56 14.27 35.92
CA GLU A 200 -21.12 15.19 36.98
C GLU A 200 -21.90 15.02 38.30
N ALA A 201 -23.15 14.54 38.26
CA ALA A 201 -23.98 14.39 39.46
C ALA A 201 -23.49 13.26 40.37
N ARG A 202 -22.90 12.21 39.76
CA ARG A 202 -22.50 10.98 40.48
C ARG A 202 -21.01 10.72 40.46
N ASN A 203 -20.25 11.45 39.63
CA ASN A 203 -18.81 11.24 39.47
C ASN A 203 -18.02 11.38 40.79
N ALA A 204 -18.51 12.14 41.77
CA ALA A 204 -17.89 12.24 43.10
C ALA A 204 -17.78 10.90 43.84
N ARG A 205 -18.62 9.91 43.50
CA ARG A 205 -18.62 8.58 44.12
C ARG A 205 -17.91 7.51 43.29
N VAL A 206 -17.31 7.87 42.15
CA VAL A 206 -16.73 6.92 41.18
C VAL A 206 -15.72 5.95 41.81
N SER A 207 -14.90 6.42 42.75
CA SER A 207 -13.89 5.59 43.43
C SER A 207 -14.48 4.48 44.31
N SER A 208 -15.74 4.62 44.73
CA SER A 208 -16.47 3.64 45.55
C SER A 208 -17.55 2.87 44.79
N MET A 209 -17.79 3.22 43.52
CA MET A 209 -18.88 2.68 42.72
C MET A 209 -18.44 1.39 42.01
N THR A 210 -19.31 0.38 42.05
CA THR A 210 -19.08 -0.86 41.29
C THR A 210 -19.52 -0.70 39.83
N GLN A 211 -18.99 -1.53 38.94
CA GLN A 211 -19.34 -1.48 37.52
C GLN A 211 -20.83 -1.79 37.28
N LEU A 212 -21.38 -2.78 38.00
CA LEU A 212 -22.81 -3.13 37.98
C LEU A 212 -23.70 -1.97 38.47
N GLU A 213 -23.26 -1.23 39.49
CA GLU A 213 -23.99 -0.05 39.97
C GLU A 213 -24.00 1.06 38.92
N ALA A 214 -22.88 1.32 38.25
CA ALA A 214 -22.81 2.31 37.16
C ALA A 214 -23.73 1.94 35.99
N GLU A 215 -23.71 0.67 35.58
CA GLU A 215 -24.56 0.16 34.49
C GLU A 215 -26.05 0.33 34.79
N SER A 216 -26.47 0.18 36.05
CA SER A 216 -27.86 0.41 36.48
C SER A 216 -28.35 1.85 36.26
N TYR A 217 -27.43 2.82 36.19
CA TYR A 217 -27.71 4.22 35.89
C TYR A 217 -27.50 4.59 34.41
N GLY A 218 -27.15 3.62 33.57
CA GLY A 218 -26.77 3.84 32.17
C GLY A 218 -25.38 4.48 32.03
N ASP A 219 -24.50 4.26 33.00
CA ASP A 219 -23.14 4.80 33.05
C ASP A 219 -22.08 3.69 32.94
N VAL A 220 -20.86 4.08 32.59
CA VAL A 220 -19.67 3.23 32.55
C VAL A 220 -18.53 3.90 33.30
N VAL A 221 -17.77 3.10 34.05
CA VAL A 221 -16.58 3.55 34.76
C VAL A 221 -15.35 3.22 33.94
N LEU A 222 -14.64 4.24 33.47
CA LEU A 222 -13.40 4.05 32.70
C LEU A 222 -12.19 4.65 33.44
N PRO A 223 -11.01 4.00 33.37
CA PRO A 223 -9.77 4.54 33.91
C PRO A 223 -9.13 5.57 32.97
N PHE A 224 -8.32 6.47 33.52
CA PHE A 224 -7.44 7.33 32.74
C PHE A 224 -6.23 6.56 32.20
N ILE A 225 -5.69 7.03 31.07
CA ILE A 225 -4.52 6.40 30.42
C ILE A 225 -3.24 6.57 31.25
N GLU A 226 -3.10 7.69 31.97
CA GLU A 226 -1.90 8.01 32.76
C GLU A 226 -1.89 7.35 34.14
N ASP A 227 -3.07 7.16 34.76
CA ASP A 227 -3.24 6.53 36.07
C ASP A 227 -4.50 5.65 36.08
N GLU A 228 -4.31 4.32 36.14
CA GLU A 228 -5.41 3.36 36.16
C GLU A 228 -6.24 3.41 37.47
N ASN A 229 -5.71 4.02 38.53
CA ASN A 229 -6.45 4.23 39.77
C ASN A 229 -7.40 5.41 39.68
N GLN A 230 -7.11 6.37 38.80
CA GLN A 230 -8.00 7.48 38.53
C GLN A 230 -9.09 7.02 37.56
N LYS A 231 -10.32 6.99 38.04
CA LYS A 231 -11.50 6.59 37.26
C LYS A 231 -12.45 7.77 37.09
N ILE A 232 -13.22 7.74 36.02
CA ILE A 232 -14.27 8.71 35.75
C ILE A 232 -15.55 8.00 35.34
N LEU A 233 -16.68 8.55 35.76
CA LEU A 233 -18.01 8.04 35.46
C LEU A 233 -18.55 8.72 34.20
N LEU A 234 -18.82 7.95 33.17
CA LEU A 234 -19.25 8.42 31.86
C LEU A 234 -20.62 7.86 31.51
N LYS A 235 -21.41 8.62 30.76
CA LYS A 235 -22.65 8.11 30.16
C LYS A 235 -22.30 7.00 29.17
N ALA A 236 -22.94 5.84 29.27
CA ALA A 236 -22.60 4.67 28.45
C ALA A 236 -22.82 4.91 26.94
N ILE A 237 -23.78 5.77 26.59
CA ILE A 237 -24.03 6.17 25.20
C ILE A 237 -23.07 7.29 24.82
N PRO A 238 -22.16 7.08 23.83
CA PRO A 238 -21.26 8.11 23.37
C PRO A 238 -22.03 9.22 22.62
N ILE A 239 -21.54 10.45 22.74
CA ILE A 239 -22.06 11.61 22.01
C ILE A 239 -21.69 11.48 20.53
N LEU A 240 -20.44 11.09 20.26
CA LEU A 240 -19.86 10.90 18.95
C LEU A 240 -18.87 9.75 18.99
N ASP A 241 -18.68 9.12 17.84
CA ASP A 241 -17.63 8.13 17.60
C ASP A 241 -16.62 8.61 16.54
N GLY A 242 -15.58 7.81 16.34
CA GLY A 242 -14.56 8.07 15.34
C GLY A 242 -15.06 8.05 13.89
N ALA A 243 -16.21 7.41 13.60
CA ALA A 243 -16.75 7.36 12.24
C ALA A 243 -17.25 8.73 11.74
N MET A 244 -17.51 9.67 12.67
CA MET A 244 -17.91 11.03 12.34
C MET A 244 -16.74 11.99 12.10
N LEU A 245 -15.49 11.54 12.25
CA LEU A 245 -14.29 12.31 11.92
C LEU A 245 -13.99 12.28 10.42
N THR A 246 -13.55 13.41 9.91
CA THR A 246 -13.08 13.56 8.52
C THR A 246 -11.57 13.82 8.44
N ASP A 247 -11.00 14.51 9.44
CA ASP A 247 -9.56 14.75 9.54
C ASP A 247 -9.15 14.91 11.01
N ALA A 248 -7.90 14.57 11.32
CA ALA A 248 -7.27 14.76 12.62
C ALA A 248 -5.78 15.08 12.43
N ARG A 249 -5.27 16.17 13.02
CA ARG A 249 -3.87 16.62 12.86
C ARG A 249 -3.29 17.05 14.19
N ALA A 250 -2.06 16.61 14.46
CA ALA A 250 -1.28 17.18 15.54
C ALA A 250 -0.93 18.64 15.23
N ALA A 251 -1.10 19.51 16.22
CA ALA A 251 -0.82 20.92 16.16
C ALA A 251 -0.28 21.39 17.52
N TYR A 252 0.05 22.68 17.61
CA TYR A 252 0.39 23.32 18.87
C TYR A 252 -0.71 24.33 19.24
N ASP A 253 -1.04 24.41 20.52
CA ASP A 253 -1.91 25.46 21.04
C ASP A 253 -1.15 26.80 21.15
N GLN A 254 -1.84 27.85 21.59
CA GLN A 254 -1.24 29.18 21.77
C GLN A 254 -0.12 29.22 22.82
N ASN A 255 -0.04 28.22 23.71
CA ASN A 255 0.97 28.09 24.75
C ASN A 255 2.12 27.18 24.33
N GLY A 256 2.12 26.66 23.10
CA GLY A 256 3.12 25.73 22.60
C GLY A 256 2.93 24.28 23.09
N GLN A 257 1.78 23.94 23.68
CA GLN A 257 1.44 22.58 24.06
C GLN A 257 0.92 21.79 22.85
N PRO A 258 1.34 20.52 22.66
CA PRO A 258 0.83 19.70 21.58
C PRO A 258 -0.63 19.31 21.81
N ILE A 259 -1.44 19.49 20.77
CA ILE A 259 -2.87 19.22 20.73
C ILE A 259 -3.22 18.47 19.43
N ILE A 260 -4.43 17.90 19.37
CA ILE A 260 -4.94 17.27 18.15
C ILE A 260 -6.15 18.05 17.67
N ASN A 261 -6.04 18.72 16.53
CA ASN A 261 -7.15 19.38 15.88
C ASN A 261 -7.92 18.35 15.04
N PHE A 262 -9.23 18.31 15.18
CA PHE A 262 -10.08 17.39 14.43
C PHE A 262 -11.21 18.12 13.71
N THR A 263 -11.66 17.53 12.61
CA THR A 263 -12.81 18.02 11.83
C THR A 263 -13.84 16.90 11.70
N LEU A 264 -15.11 17.24 11.89
CA LEU A 264 -16.24 16.34 11.82
C LEU A 264 -16.97 16.49 10.48
N ASN A 265 -17.69 15.45 10.08
CA ASN A 265 -18.63 15.55 8.98
C ASN A 265 -19.86 16.39 9.36
N ALA A 266 -20.76 16.68 8.42
CA ALA A 266 -21.92 17.53 8.65
C ALA A 266 -22.85 17.04 9.77
N GLN A 267 -23.04 15.72 9.88
CA GLN A 267 -23.86 15.10 10.92
C GLN A 267 -23.20 15.23 12.30
N GLY A 268 -21.93 14.85 12.41
CA GLY A 268 -21.15 14.93 13.64
C GLY A 268 -21.03 16.38 14.13
N GLY A 269 -20.80 17.34 13.23
CA GLY A 269 -20.73 18.75 13.57
C GLY A 269 -22.03 19.30 14.17
N LYS A 270 -23.18 18.85 13.67
CA LYS A 270 -24.49 19.22 14.23
C LYS A 270 -24.70 18.62 15.61
N ILE A 271 -24.49 17.31 15.78
CA ILE A 271 -24.61 16.62 17.07
C ILE A 271 -23.69 17.25 18.11
N PHE A 272 -22.43 17.51 17.72
CA PHE A 272 -21.44 18.15 18.58
C PHE A 272 -21.83 19.57 18.99
N GLY A 273 -22.29 20.38 18.03
CA GLY A 273 -22.71 21.77 18.26
C GLY A 273 -23.94 21.88 19.14
N ASP A 274 -24.88 20.95 19.02
CA ASP A 274 -26.09 20.91 19.86
C ASP A 274 -25.78 20.39 21.27
N PHE A 275 -24.92 19.36 21.39
CA PHE A 275 -24.48 18.85 22.68
C PHE A 275 -23.65 19.88 23.46
N SER A 276 -22.63 20.46 22.83
CA SER A 276 -21.75 21.45 23.47
C SER A 276 -22.50 22.71 23.90
N GLY A 277 -23.48 23.16 23.12
CA GLY A 277 -24.31 24.32 23.47
C GLY A 277 -25.18 24.10 24.71
N LYS A 278 -25.65 22.87 24.94
CA LYS A 278 -26.47 22.52 26.12
C LYS A 278 -25.65 22.17 27.36
N ASN A 279 -24.37 21.87 27.21
CA ASN A 279 -23.50 21.33 28.26
C ASN A 279 -22.30 22.25 28.57
N VAL A 280 -22.43 23.56 28.35
CA VAL A 280 -21.41 24.53 28.75
C VAL A 280 -21.20 24.46 30.26
N GLY A 281 -19.95 24.32 30.69
CA GLY A 281 -19.56 24.14 32.09
C GLY A 281 -19.39 22.69 32.53
N ASN A 282 -19.91 21.72 31.78
CA ASN A 282 -19.73 20.29 32.07
C ASN A 282 -18.49 19.72 31.37
N ARG A 283 -17.96 18.60 31.87
CA ARG A 283 -16.85 17.89 31.23
C ARG A 283 -17.32 16.92 30.16
N MET A 284 -16.49 16.78 29.13
CA MET A 284 -16.62 15.77 28.09
C MET A 284 -15.35 14.96 28.04
N ALA A 285 -15.46 13.64 28.18
CA ALA A 285 -14.34 12.74 28.11
C ALA A 285 -14.05 12.33 26.67
N ILE A 286 -12.76 12.24 26.36
CA ILE A 286 -12.24 11.71 25.11
C ILE A 286 -11.65 10.34 25.43
N VAL A 287 -12.33 9.31 24.93
CA VAL A 287 -12.03 7.91 25.19
C VAL A 287 -11.50 7.29 23.91
N LEU A 288 -10.39 6.57 24.02
CA LEU A 288 -9.81 5.83 22.91
C LEU A 288 -9.50 4.42 23.40
N ASP A 289 -10.06 3.42 22.70
CA ASP A 289 -9.90 2.01 23.03
C ASP A 289 -10.23 1.69 24.51
N GLY A 290 -11.30 2.31 25.04
CA GLY A 290 -11.79 2.11 26.41
C GLY A 290 -10.99 2.81 27.52
N LYS A 291 -9.97 3.60 27.18
CA LYS A 291 -9.20 4.40 28.14
C LYS A 291 -9.43 5.90 27.94
N VAL A 292 -9.52 6.63 29.05
CA VAL A 292 -9.77 8.08 29.02
C VAL A 292 -8.46 8.83 28.87
N TYR A 293 -8.31 9.58 27.78
CA TYR A 293 -7.12 10.39 27.53
C TYR A 293 -7.24 11.77 28.16
N SER A 294 -8.42 12.36 28.10
CA SER A 294 -8.67 13.67 28.70
C SER A 294 -10.15 13.87 28.95
N ALA A 295 -10.48 14.74 29.91
CA ALA A 295 -11.85 15.14 30.21
C ALA A 295 -11.96 16.66 30.38
N PRO A 296 -11.72 17.45 29.32
CA PRO A 296 -11.80 18.91 29.39
C PRO A 296 -13.22 19.42 29.66
N VAL A 297 -13.30 20.62 30.24
CA VAL A 297 -14.56 21.35 30.44
C VAL A 297 -14.96 22.06 29.15
N ILE A 298 -16.23 21.95 28.77
CA ILE A 298 -16.81 22.67 27.63
C ILE A 298 -16.97 24.14 28.04
N ARG A 299 -16.19 25.04 27.44
CA ARG A 299 -16.20 26.49 27.79
C ARG A 299 -17.24 27.29 27.01
N GLU A 300 -17.48 26.89 25.76
CA GLU A 300 -18.40 27.55 24.85
C GLU A 300 -18.99 26.53 23.86
N ARG A 301 -20.01 26.94 23.11
CA ARG A 301 -20.63 26.11 22.09
C ARG A 301 -19.69 25.93 20.90
N ILE A 302 -19.46 24.69 20.49
CA ILE A 302 -18.56 24.35 19.37
C ILE A 302 -19.39 23.97 18.14
N GLY A 303 -19.91 24.98 17.44
CA GLY A 303 -20.82 24.78 16.29
C GLY A 303 -20.16 24.67 14.91
N GLY A 304 -18.83 24.82 14.82
CA GLY A 304 -18.10 24.90 13.55
C GLY A 304 -17.77 23.55 12.90
N GLY A 305 -18.12 22.42 13.54
CA GLY A 305 -17.74 21.09 13.07
C GLY A 305 -16.25 20.77 13.23
N SER A 306 -15.50 21.58 13.96
CA SER A 306 -14.08 21.36 14.27
C SER A 306 -13.82 21.57 15.75
N GLY A 307 -12.84 20.86 16.31
CA GLY A 307 -12.45 21.00 17.71
C GLY A 307 -10.99 20.63 17.94
N GLN A 308 -10.57 20.76 19.20
CA GLN A 308 -9.23 20.39 19.65
C GLN A 308 -9.30 19.42 20.83
N ILE A 309 -8.43 18.42 20.81
CA ILE A 309 -8.21 17.47 21.90
C ILE A 309 -6.90 17.88 22.59
N SER A 310 -7.00 18.20 23.88
CA SER A 310 -5.90 18.58 24.76
C SER A 310 -5.73 17.55 25.87
N GLY A 311 -4.50 17.19 26.23
CA GLY A 311 -4.27 16.16 27.25
C GLY A 311 -2.83 15.93 27.64
N GLY A 312 -1.99 16.97 27.62
CA GLY A 312 -0.59 16.83 28.06
C GLY A 312 0.27 15.88 27.21
N PHE A 313 -0.11 15.67 25.93
CA PHE A 313 0.58 14.73 25.05
C PHE A 313 2.04 15.12 24.84
N SER A 314 2.89 14.16 24.45
CA SER A 314 4.12 14.50 23.73
C SER A 314 3.80 14.82 22.26
N VAL A 315 4.72 15.51 21.56
CA VAL A 315 4.57 15.80 20.13
C VAL A 315 4.38 14.52 19.31
N GLN A 316 5.17 13.48 19.63
CA GLN A 316 5.06 12.17 19.01
C GLN A 316 3.72 11.49 19.31
N GLN A 317 3.28 11.49 20.59
CA GLN A 317 2.00 10.88 20.97
C GLN A 317 0.82 11.56 20.27
N ALA A 318 0.80 12.90 20.22
CA ALA A 318 -0.23 13.65 19.51
C ALA A 318 -0.27 13.29 18.02
N SER A 319 0.90 13.14 17.39
CA SER A 319 1.02 12.69 16.00
C SER A 319 0.46 11.28 15.81
N ASP A 320 0.85 10.33 16.65
CA ASP A 320 0.49 8.92 16.50
C ASP A 320 -1.02 8.70 16.74
N ILE A 321 -1.60 9.41 17.71
CA ILE A 321 -3.05 9.41 17.94
C ILE A 321 -3.77 10.05 16.74
N ALA A 322 -3.31 11.21 16.26
CA ALA A 322 -3.92 11.87 15.10
C ALA A 322 -3.93 10.96 13.86
N ILE A 323 -2.86 10.20 13.62
CA ILE A 323 -2.79 9.20 12.54
C ILE A 323 -3.82 8.09 12.77
N ALA A 324 -3.89 7.53 13.98
CA ALA A 324 -4.86 6.48 14.31
C ALA A 324 -6.32 6.94 14.11
N LEU A 325 -6.63 8.18 14.52
CA LEU A 325 -7.96 8.79 14.38
C LEU A 325 -8.35 9.03 12.91
N ARG A 326 -7.43 9.57 12.11
CA ARG A 326 -7.69 9.84 10.69
C ARG A 326 -7.83 8.57 9.87
N SER A 327 -7.09 7.53 10.22
CA SER A 327 -7.12 6.26 9.49
C SER A 327 -8.28 5.34 9.89
N GLY A 328 -9.09 5.74 10.88
CA GLY A 328 -10.25 4.98 11.34
C GLY A 328 -9.91 3.85 12.31
N ALA A 329 -10.96 3.33 12.96
CA ALA A 329 -10.88 2.25 13.91
C ALA A 329 -10.69 0.89 13.22
N LEU A 330 -9.90 0.01 13.82
CA LEU A 330 -9.76 -1.36 13.36
C LEU A 330 -11.07 -2.13 13.61
N PRO A 331 -11.53 -2.96 12.66
CA PRO A 331 -12.75 -3.74 12.83
C PRO A 331 -12.57 -4.91 13.81
N ALA A 332 -11.32 -5.32 14.07
CA ALA A 332 -10.96 -6.37 15.01
C ALA A 332 -9.57 -6.09 15.62
N PRO A 333 -9.30 -6.61 16.83
CA PRO A 333 -7.96 -6.60 17.40
C PRO A 333 -6.95 -7.32 16.49
N ILE A 334 -5.72 -6.83 16.49
CA ILE A 334 -4.60 -7.41 15.76
C ILE A 334 -3.62 -8.03 16.74
N VAL A 335 -3.18 -9.25 16.44
CA VAL A 335 -2.12 -9.94 17.19
C VAL A 335 -0.87 -10.11 16.34
N LEU A 336 0.30 -9.93 16.95
CA LEU A 336 1.57 -10.19 16.28
C LEU A 336 1.83 -11.70 16.25
N LEU A 337 1.80 -12.31 15.06
CA LEU A 337 2.09 -13.73 14.87
C LEU A 337 3.59 -13.96 14.65
N GLU A 338 4.20 -13.13 13.82
CA GLU A 338 5.63 -13.25 13.50
C GLU A 338 6.26 -11.88 13.30
N LYS A 339 7.51 -11.73 13.76
CA LYS A 339 8.35 -10.55 13.53
C LYS A 339 9.72 -10.96 13.01
N ARG A 340 10.09 -10.46 11.84
CA ARG A 340 11.44 -10.58 11.28
C ARG A 340 12.00 -9.19 10.98
N SER A 341 13.18 -8.88 11.48
CA SER A 341 13.90 -7.64 11.17
C SER A 341 15.11 -7.95 10.31
N VAL A 342 15.30 -7.16 9.24
CA VAL A 342 16.44 -7.27 8.33
C VAL A 342 17.35 -6.07 8.56
N GLY A 343 18.59 -6.32 8.98
CA GLY A 343 19.55 -5.28 9.23
C GLY A 343 19.98 -4.53 7.95
N PRO A 344 20.14 -3.20 7.98
CA PRO A 344 20.60 -2.42 6.82
C PRO A 344 21.95 -2.86 6.25
N SER A 345 22.82 -3.45 7.07
CA SER A 345 24.12 -3.97 6.64
C SER A 345 24.00 -5.13 5.65
N LEU A 346 23.05 -6.05 5.87
CA LEU A 346 22.80 -7.19 4.97
C LEU A 346 22.34 -6.71 3.58
N GLY A 347 21.49 -5.68 3.56
CA GLY A 347 21.06 -5.03 2.32
C GLY A 347 22.22 -4.36 1.59
N ALA A 348 23.05 -3.60 2.31
CA ALA A 348 24.22 -2.92 1.72
C ALA A 348 25.23 -3.92 1.11
N ASP A 349 25.48 -5.04 1.77
CA ASP A 349 26.36 -6.09 1.24
C ASP A 349 25.77 -6.78 0.01
N SER A 350 24.44 -7.01 0.01
CA SER A 350 23.73 -7.54 -1.16
C SER A 350 23.80 -6.60 -2.36
N ILE A 351 23.61 -5.29 -2.15
CA ILE A 351 23.77 -4.27 -3.19
C ILE A 351 25.19 -4.32 -3.78
N LYS A 352 26.22 -4.36 -2.93
CA LYS A 352 27.62 -4.43 -3.39
C LYS A 352 27.86 -5.69 -4.23
N ALA A 353 27.42 -6.85 -3.75
CA ALA A 353 27.58 -8.11 -4.47
C ALA A 353 26.87 -8.10 -5.83
N SER A 354 25.61 -7.63 -5.88
CA SER A 354 24.86 -7.50 -7.13
C SER A 354 25.47 -6.48 -8.09
N MET A 355 26.02 -5.37 -7.59
CA MET A 355 26.71 -4.37 -8.41
C MET A 355 28.00 -4.92 -9.01
N VAL A 356 28.78 -5.70 -8.24
CA VAL A 356 29.97 -6.40 -8.75
C VAL A 356 29.59 -7.41 -9.83
N ALA A 357 28.52 -8.20 -9.60
CA ALA A 357 28.03 -9.16 -10.59
C ALA A 357 27.55 -8.46 -11.89
N LEU A 358 26.80 -7.37 -11.76
CA LEU A 358 26.30 -6.58 -12.89
C LEU A 358 27.45 -6.00 -13.72
N ILE A 359 28.43 -5.35 -13.07
CA ILE A 359 29.56 -4.72 -13.76
C ILE A 359 30.43 -5.79 -14.44
N THR A 360 30.76 -6.87 -13.73
CA THR A 360 31.60 -7.94 -14.29
C THR A 360 30.90 -8.62 -15.47
N GLY A 361 29.61 -8.94 -15.33
CA GLY A 361 28.80 -9.51 -16.41
C GLY A 361 28.71 -8.58 -17.62
N ALA A 362 28.43 -7.29 -17.40
CA ALA A 362 28.36 -6.29 -18.47
C ALA A 362 29.70 -6.15 -19.21
N ILE A 363 30.84 -6.12 -18.50
CA ILE A 363 32.17 -6.05 -19.13
C ILE A 363 32.44 -7.27 -20.01
N LEU A 364 32.17 -8.47 -19.50
CA LEU A 364 32.37 -9.71 -20.26
C LEU A 364 31.51 -9.75 -21.53
N VAL A 365 30.25 -9.34 -21.43
CA VAL A 365 29.33 -9.25 -22.56
C VAL A 365 29.81 -8.20 -23.57
N VAL A 366 30.24 -7.03 -23.10
CA VAL A 366 30.78 -5.96 -23.95
C VAL A 366 31.99 -6.44 -24.75
N ILE A 367 32.95 -7.10 -24.07
CA ILE A 367 34.15 -7.67 -24.70
C ILE A 367 33.75 -8.71 -25.75
N PHE A 368 32.88 -9.65 -25.38
CA PHE A 368 32.40 -10.68 -26.31
C PHE A 368 31.76 -10.08 -27.55
N MET A 369 30.87 -9.10 -27.38
CA MET A 369 30.17 -8.46 -28.50
C MET A 369 31.12 -7.71 -29.43
N VAL A 370 32.10 -6.99 -28.90
CA VAL A 370 33.09 -6.27 -29.72
C VAL A 370 33.99 -7.25 -30.47
N LEU A 371 34.49 -8.30 -29.80
CA LEU A 371 35.37 -9.29 -30.42
C LEU A 371 34.65 -10.09 -31.50
N TYR A 372 33.40 -10.48 -31.27
CA TYR A 372 32.66 -11.33 -32.20
C TYR A 372 31.99 -10.54 -33.34
N TYR A 373 31.42 -9.36 -33.08
CA TYR A 373 30.64 -8.59 -34.05
C TYR A 373 31.30 -7.29 -34.55
N GLY A 374 32.46 -6.89 -34.01
CA GLY A 374 33.14 -5.65 -34.43
C GLY A 374 32.31 -4.41 -34.11
N ILE A 375 32.13 -3.51 -35.09
CA ILE A 375 31.37 -2.25 -34.88
C ILE A 375 29.89 -2.51 -34.56
N ALA A 376 29.27 -3.51 -35.17
CA ALA A 376 27.90 -3.91 -34.82
C ALA A 376 27.77 -4.33 -33.35
N GLY A 377 28.84 -4.90 -32.77
CA GLY A 377 28.95 -5.16 -31.34
C GLY A 377 28.98 -3.89 -30.48
N ILE A 378 29.72 -2.86 -30.93
CA ILE A 378 29.74 -1.55 -30.25
C ILE A 378 28.34 -0.90 -30.26
N ILE A 379 27.63 -0.98 -31.39
CA ILE A 379 26.26 -0.44 -31.51
C ILE A 379 25.30 -1.19 -30.57
N ALA A 380 25.42 -2.52 -30.49
CA ALA A 380 24.64 -3.34 -29.56
C ALA A 380 24.92 -2.97 -28.09
N ASN A 381 26.18 -2.76 -27.73
CA ASN A 381 26.58 -2.35 -26.39
C ASN A 381 26.04 -0.95 -26.03
N LEU A 382 26.02 -0.01 -26.99
CA LEU A 382 25.39 1.29 -26.79
C LEU A 382 23.89 1.16 -26.53
N ALA A 383 23.19 0.31 -27.30
CA ALA A 383 21.77 0.04 -27.08
C ALA A 383 21.51 -0.59 -25.70
N MET A 384 22.37 -1.51 -25.25
CA MET A 384 22.31 -2.10 -23.91
C MET A 384 22.48 -1.04 -22.80
N ILE A 385 23.42 -0.10 -22.94
CA ILE A 385 23.60 0.98 -21.96
C ILE A 385 22.36 1.87 -21.90
N VAL A 386 21.83 2.27 -23.06
CA VAL A 386 20.59 3.06 -23.13
C VAL A 386 19.41 2.29 -22.53
N ASN A 387 19.35 0.96 -22.73
CA ASN A 387 18.34 0.11 -22.13
C ASN A 387 18.37 0.15 -20.59
N ILE A 388 19.55 0.02 -19.98
CA ILE A 388 19.70 0.10 -18.51
C ILE A 388 19.26 1.48 -18.00
N LEU A 389 19.64 2.56 -18.69
CA LEU A 389 19.22 3.92 -18.32
C LEU A 389 17.70 4.11 -18.42
N LEU A 390 17.06 3.52 -19.42
CA LEU A 390 15.60 3.55 -19.55
C LEU A 390 14.92 2.78 -18.42
N VAL A 391 15.45 1.61 -18.02
CA VAL A 391 14.92 0.87 -16.87
C VAL A 391 14.97 1.71 -15.61
N ILE A 392 16.12 2.30 -15.31
CA ILE A 392 16.31 3.17 -14.13
C ILE A 392 15.37 4.38 -14.18
N ALA A 393 15.29 5.06 -15.33
CA ALA A 393 14.46 6.24 -15.52
C ALA A 393 12.96 5.94 -15.32
N VAL A 394 12.48 4.84 -15.91
CA VAL A 394 11.06 4.45 -15.80
C VAL A 394 10.75 4.02 -14.36
N MET A 395 11.63 3.25 -13.71
CA MET A 395 11.43 2.89 -12.31
C MET A 395 11.36 4.13 -11.41
N ALA A 396 12.27 5.08 -11.58
CA ALA A 396 12.28 6.31 -10.82
C ALA A 396 11.02 7.18 -11.07
N LEU A 397 10.52 7.21 -12.31
CA LEU A 397 9.31 7.98 -12.66
C LEU A 397 8.05 7.43 -12.00
N PHE A 398 7.92 6.10 -11.96
CA PHE A 398 6.75 5.43 -11.36
C PHE A 398 6.90 5.16 -9.86
N GLY A 399 8.00 5.59 -9.23
CA GLY A 399 8.28 5.28 -7.82
C GLY A 399 8.51 3.80 -7.56
N ALA A 400 8.84 3.00 -8.59
CA ALA A 400 8.93 1.55 -8.46
C ALA A 400 10.10 1.14 -7.55
N THR A 401 9.77 0.31 -6.56
CA THR A 401 10.73 -0.19 -5.58
C THR A 401 11.68 -1.25 -6.16
N LEU A 402 12.99 -0.98 -6.07
CA LEU A 402 14.06 -1.92 -6.42
C LEU A 402 14.35 -2.87 -5.26
N THR A 403 14.20 -4.16 -5.51
CA THR A 403 14.42 -5.24 -4.53
C THR A 403 15.65 -6.07 -4.90
N LEU A 404 16.09 -6.99 -4.04
CA LEU A 404 17.20 -7.88 -4.37
C LEU A 404 16.90 -8.76 -5.60
N PRO A 405 15.71 -9.41 -5.69
CA PRO A 405 15.25 -10.01 -6.94
C PRO A 405 15.17 -8.99 -8.09
N GLY A 406 14.69 -7.77 -7.84
CA GLY A 406 14.69 -6.68 -8.82
C GLY A 406 16.06 -6.45 -9.48
N MET A 407 17.14 -6.42 -8.70
CA MET A 407 18.50 -6.32 -9.26
C MET A 407 18.88 -7.52 -10.14
N ALA A 408 18.46 -8.74 -9.78
CA ALA A 408 18.62 -9.90 -10.67
C ALA A 408 17.83 -9.73 -11.98
N GLY A 409 16.67 -9.07 -11.94
CA GLY A 409 15.90 -8.67 -13.12
C GLY A 409 16.64 -7.70 -14.03
N ILE A 410 17.38 -6.73 -13.47
CA ILE A 410 18.28 -5.85 -14.25
C ILE A 410 19.37 -6.68 -14.92
N ILE A 411 20.03 -7.58 -14.17
CA ILE A 411 21.10 -8.44 -14.70
C ILE A 411 20.56 -9.32 -15.84
N LEU A 412 19.39 -9.93 -15.67
CA LEU A 412 18.73 -10.72 -16.71
C LEU A 412 18.42 -9.88 -17.96
N THR A 413 17.93 -8.67 -17.75
CA THR A 413 17.63 -7.71 -18.82
C THR A 413 18.88 -7.35 -19.63
N VAL A 414 20.06 -7.25 -19.00
CA VAL A 414 21.33 -7.03 -19.72
C VAL A 414 21.58 -8.14 -20.74
N GLY A 415 21.41 -9.40 -20.34
CA GLY A 415 21.54 -10.55 -21.24
C GLY A 415 20.53 -10.52 -22.40
N MET A 416 19.25 -10.31 -22.08
CA MET A 416 18.18 -10.25 -23.08
C MET A 416 18.35 -9.09 -24.07
N ALA A 417 18.79 -7.93 -23.59
CA ALA A 417 19.03 -6.77 -24.44
C ALA A 417 20.13 -7.01 -25.48
N VAL A 418 21.16 -7.77 -25.10
CA VAL A 418 22.23 -8.14 -26.05
C VAL A 418 21.79 -9.25 -26.98
N ASP A 419 21.02 -10.24 -26.50
CA ASP A 419 20.51 -11.35 -27.32
C ASP A 419 19.67 -10.86 -28.52
N ALA A 420 18.78 -9.88 -28.31
CA ALA A 420 18.03 -9.26 -29.41
C ALA A 420 18.94 -8.69 -30.51
N ASN A 421 20.07 -8.09 -30.12
CA ASN A 421 21.04 -7.55 -31.06
C ASN A 421 21.89 -8.64 -31.73
N VAL A 422 22.14 -9.77 -31.05
CA VAL A 422 22.77 -10.96 -31.62
C VAL A 422 21.90 -11.53 -32.74
N ILE A 423 20.60 -11.71 -32.51
CA ILE A 423 19.67 -12.23 -33.53
C ILE A 423 19.65 -11.32 -34.76
N ILE A 424 19.56 -10.00 -34.57
CA ILE A 424 19.61 -9.02 -35.67
C ILE A 424 20.91 -9.17 -36.47
N ASN A 425 22.05 -9.20 -35.79
CA ASN A 425 23.36 -9.27 -36.44
C ASN A 425 23.56 -10.58 -37.23
N GLU A 426 23.11 -11.73 -36.69
CA GLU A 426 23.18 -12.99 -37.43
C GLU A 426 22.24 -13.01 -38.63
N ARG A 427 21.01 -12.49 -38.53
CA ARG A 427 20.11 -12.38 -39.70
C ARG A 427 20.68 -11.47 -40.79
N ILE A 428 21.39 -10.41 -40.43
CA ILE A 428 22.13 -9.57 -41.39
C ILE A 428 23.29 -10.34 -42.02
N ARG A 429 24.07 -11.08 -41.22
CA ARG A 429 25.17 -11.93 -41.71
C ARG A 429 24.68 -13.03 -42.65
N GLU A 430 23.52 -13.62 -42.38
CA GLU A 430 22.86 -14.57 -43.29
C GLU A 430 22.57 -13.94 -44.65
N GLY A 431 22.08 -12.69 -44.67
CA GLY A 431 21.90 -11.92 -45.91
C GLY A 431 23.23 -11.73 -46.68
N PHE A 432 24.34 -11.46 -45.99
CA PHE A 432 25.65 -11.39 -46.63
C PHE A 432 26.13 -12.74 -47.17
N ARG A 433 25.89 -13.85 -46.45
CA ARG A 433 26.17 -15.22 -46.93
C ARG A 433 25.36 -15.55 -48.18
N ALA A 434 24.13 -15.04 -48.27
CA ALA A 434 23.27 -15.14 -49.46
C ALA A 434 23.66 -14.17 -50.60
N LYS A 435 24.78 -13.43 -50.45
CA LYS A 435 25.29 -12.45 -51.43
C LYS A 435 24.32 -11.30 -51.73
N GLU A 436 23.44 -10.98 -50.80
CA GLU A 436 22.58 -9.81 -50.91
C GLU A 436 23.38 -8.51 -50.70
N ASN A 437 22.89 -7.40 -51.24
CA ASN A 437 23.51 -6.09 -50.99
C ASN A 437 23.20 -5.62 -49.55
N PHE A 438 24.03 -4.72 -49.02
CA PHE A 438 23.92 -4.26 -47.62
C PHE A 438 22.51 -3.78 -47.24
N ILE A 439 21.87 -3.01 -48.11
CA ILE A 439 20.54 -2.43 -47.85
C ILE A 439 19.51 -3.55 -47.69
N LYS A 440 19.50 -4.49 -48.65
CA LYS A 440 18.58 -5.63 -48.65
C LYS A 440 18.84 -6.57 -47.47
N SER A 441 20.11 -6.88 -47.16
CA SER A 441 20.46 -7.69 -45.98
C SER A 441 20.03 -7.04 -44.68
N MET A 442 20.14 -5.71 -44.56
CA MET A 442 19.68 -4.96 -43.39
C MET A 442 18.15 -4.98 -43.28
N GLU A 443 17.42 -4.67 -44.35
CA GLU A 443 15.95 -4.69 -44.35
C GLU A 443 15.39 -6.08 -44.04
N ASN A 444 15.88 -7.12 -44.72
CA ASN A 444 15.51 -8.50 -44.47
C ASN A 444 15.90 -8.97 -43.07
N GLY A 445 17.12 -8.61 -42.63
CA GLY A 445 17.63 -8.97 -41.31
C GLY A 445 16.75 -8.43 -40.19
N TYR A 446 16.38 -7.14 -40.26
CA TYR A 446 15.49 -6.54 -39.27
C TYR A 446 14.05 -7.07 -39.36
N ALA A 447 13.49 -7.25 -40.55
CA ALA A 447 12.12 -7.75 -40.70
C ALA A 447 11.95 -9.16 -40.11
N ASN A 448 12.92 -10.05 -40.36
CA ASN A 448 12.90 -11.42 -39.85
C ASN A 448 13.25 -11.47 -38.36
N ALA A 449 14.25 -10.71 -37.92
CA ALA A 449 14.64 -10.66 -36.51
C ALA A 449 13.55 -10.02 -35.63
N SER A 450 12.89 -8.95 -36.08
CA SER A 450 11.89 -8.25 -35.28
C SER A 450 10.72 -9.14 -34.88
N ARG A 451 10.30 -10.06 -35.78
CA ARG A 451 9.21 -11.00 -35.49
C ARG A 451 9.61 -11.99 -34.39
N ALA A 452 10.80 -12.58 -34.50
CA ALA A 452 11.30 -13.54 -33.52
C ALA A 452 11.56 -12.89 -32.14
N ILE A 453 12.15 -11.69 -32.14
CA ILE A 453 12.43 -10.92 -30.92
C ILE A 453 11.13 -10.53 -30.22
N PHE A 454 10.13 -10.07 -30.97
CA PHE A 454 8.84 -9.69 -30.41
C PHE A 454 8.12 -10.90 -29.79
N ASP A 455 8.12 -12.05 -30.46
CA ASP A 455 7.47 -13.28 -30.00
C ASP A 455 8.09 -13.82 -28.69
N SER A 456 9.43 -13.92 -28.65
CA SER A 456 10.15 -14.36 -27.45
C SER A 456 9.96 -13.40 -26.28
N ASN A 457 10.09 -12.09 -26.51
CA ASN A 457 9.91 -11.09 -25.46
C ASN A 457 8.46 -10.96 -24.97
N LEU A 458 7.47 -11.14 -25.85
CA LEU A 458 6.06 -11.14 -25.46
C LEU A 458 5.76 -12.30 -24.51
N THR A 459 6.33 -13.49 -24.79
CA THR A 459 6.20 -14.65 -23.90
C THR A 459 6.80 -14.37 -22.52
N SER A 460 8.00 -13.77 -22.47
CA SER A 460 8.63 -13.35 -21.21
C SER A 460 7.84 -12.25 -20.49
N LEU A 461 7.22 -11.32 -21.22
CA LEU A 461 6.38 -10.27 -20.65
C LEU A 461 5.11 -10.84 -20.02
N ILE A 462 4.47 -11.84 -20.64
CA ILE A 462 3.31 -12.54 -20.07
C ILE A 462 3.70 -13.20 -18.73
N ALA A 463 4.86 -13.87 -18.69
CA ALA A 463 5.36 -14.45 -17.45
C ALA A 463 5.61 -13.39 -16.37
N ALA A 464 6.19 -12.25 -16.74
CA ALA A 464 6.40 -11.13 -15.81
C ALA A 464 5.08 -10.56 -15.29
N VAL A 465 4.04 -10.42 -16.13
CA VAL A 465 2.71 -9.98 -15.69
C VAL A 465 2.10 -10.96 -14.68
N LEU A 466 2.20 -12.27 -14.94
CA LEU A 466 1.72 -13.28 -13.99
C LEU A 466 2.47 -13.24 -12.66
N LEU A 467 3.80 -13.06 -12.69
CA LEU A 467 4.61 -12.87 -11.49
C LEU A 467 4.22 -11.59 -10.73
N TYR A 468 3.82 -10.52 -11.43
CA TYR A 468 3.35 -9.30 -10.79
C TYR A 468 1.98 -9.48 -10.11
N MET A 469 1.06 -10.19 -10.77
CA MET A 469 -0.29 -10.43 -10.25
C MET A 469 -0.29 -11.38 -9.05
N CYS A 470 0.48 -12.47 -9.13
CA CYS A 470 0.49 -13.53 -8.12
C CYS A 470 1.62 -13.40 -7.09
N GLY A 471 2.70 -12.68 -7.41
CA GLY A 471 3.85 -12.52 -6.53
C GLY A 471 3.56 -11.57 -5.36
N THR A 472 4.37 -11.67 -4.31
CA THR A 472 4.33 -10.77 -3.15
C THR A 472 5.64 -9.97 -3.04
N GLY A 473 5.57 -8.77 -2.47
CA GLY A 473 6.72 -7.90 -2.15
C GLY A 473 7.86 -7.94 -3.18
N ALA A 474 8.93 -8.66 -2.84
CA ALA A 474 10.15 -8.77 -3.63
C ALA A 474 9.96 -9.31 -5.06
N ILE A 475 9.05 -10.27 -5.26
CA ILE A 475 8.76 -10.89 -6.57
C ILE A 475 8.09 -9.87 -7.50
N LYS A 476 7.21 -9.01 -6.97
CA LYS A 476 6.61 -7.92 -7.76
C LYS A 476 7.68 -6.95 -8.26
N GLY A 477 8.67 -6.61 -7.43
CA GLY A 477 9.81 -5.78 -7.83
C GLY A 477 10.63 -6.39 -8.97
N PHE A 478 10.87 -7.70 -8.94
CA PHE A 478 11.48 -8.44 -10.05
C PHE A 478 10.65 -8.36 -11.33
N ALA A 479 9.35 -8.64 -11.23
CA ALA A 479 8.43 -8.62 -12.35
C ALA A 479 8.34 -7.24 -13.04
N ILE A 480 8.26 -6.16 -12.26
CA ILE A 480 8.26 -4.79 -12.78
C ILE A 480 9.57 -4.51 -13.53
N THR A 481 10.70 -4.80 -12.89
CA THR A 481 12.02 -4.51 -13.47
C THR A 481 12.24 -5.28 -14.78
N MET A 482 11.87 -6.56 -14.81
CA MET A 482 11.93 -7.40 -16.00
C MET A 482 10.99 -6.89 -17.10
N SER A 483 9.76 -6.50 -16.77
CA SER A 483 8.78 -6.00 -17.75
C SER A 483 9.26 -4.72 -18.43
N ILE A 484 9.75 -3.76 -17.62
CA ILE A 484 10.32 -2.50 -18.14
C ILE A 484 11.55 -2.80 -19.00
N GLY A 485 12.42 -3.68 -18.54
CA GLY A 485 13.62 -4.10 -19.25
C GLY A 485 13.34 -4.70 -20.61
N ILE A 486 12.36 -5.60 -20.69
CA ILE A 486 11.92 -6.22 -21.95
C ILE A 486 11.39 -5.15 -22.92
N LEU A 487 10.49 -4.28 -22.46
CA LEU A 487 9.90 -3.23 -23.31
C LEU A 487 10.96 -2.24 -23.83
N ALA A 488 11.87 -1.81 -22.96
CA ALA A 488 12.98 -0.95 -23.33
C ALA A 488 13.94 -1.66 -24.30
N SER A 489 14.15 -2.97 -24.15
CA SER A 489 15.04 -3.74 -25.04
C SER A 489 14.48 -3.83 -26.46
N ILE A 490 13.17 -4.01 -26.63
CA ILE A 490 12.50 -4.03 -27.94
C ILE A 490 12.71 -2.69 -28.66
N ILE A 491 12.52 -1.58 -27.93
CA ILE A 491 12.69 -0.24 -28.48
C ILE A 491 14.15 0.00 -28.90
N THR A 492 15.09 -0.26 -28.00
CA THR A 492 16.51 0.02 -28.23
C THR A 492 17.10 -0.88 -29.32
N ALA A 493 16.75 -2.17 -29.35
CA ALA A 493 17.22 -3.11 -30.34
C ALA A 493 16.56 -2.90 -31.72
N ILE A 494 15.23 -2.84 -31.82
CA ILE A 494 14.55 -2.82 -33.14
C ILE A 494 14.57 -1.42 -33.77
N VAL A 495 14.28 -0.38 -32.97
CA VAL A 495 14.19 1.00 -33.49
C VAL A 495 15.55 1.69 -33.40
N GLY A 496 16.21 1.56 -32.25
CA GLY A 496 17.47 2.25 -31.95
C GLY A 496 18.62 1.84 -32.85
N THR A 497 19.02 0.57 -32.79
CA THR A 497 20.18 0.11 -33.59
C THR A 497 19.93 0.24 -35.08
N HIS A 498 18.69 0.02 -35.56
CA HIS A 498 18.33 0.23 -36.96
C HIS A 498 18.52 1.68 -37.39
N GLY A 499 18.14 2.63 -36.55
CA GLY A 499 18.38 4.06 -36.76
C GLY A 499 19.87 4.37 -36.89
N ILE A 500 20.71 3.76 -36.05
CA ILE A 500 22.17 3.94 -36.06
C ILE A 500 22.78 3.33 -37.33
N PHE A 501 22.43 2.09 -37.71
CA PHE A 501 22.95 1.48 -38.94
C PHE A 501 22.55 2.27 -40.19
N ARG A 502 21.32 2.80 -40.25
CA ARG A 502 20.88 3.67 -41.35
C ARG A 502 21.68 4.97 -41.43
N MET A 503 22.11 5.52 -40.29
CA MET A 503 23.00 6.68 -40.25
C MET A 503 24.38 6.37 -40.85
N PHE A 504 24.93 5.19 -40.53
CA PHE A 504 26.24 4.76 -41.02
C PHE A 504 26.21 4.06 -42.39
N GLN A 505 25.04 3.80 -42.96
CA GLN A 505 24.83 3.08 -44.22
C GLN A 505 25.80 3.51 -45.33
N ASN A 506 25.93 4.82 -45.59
CA ASN A 506 26.81 5.33 -46.65
C ASN A 506 28.30 5.04 -46.38
N ARG A 507 28.72 5.03 -45.10
CA ARG A 507 30.10 4.69 -44.71
C ARG A 507 30.34 3.19 -44.79
N ILE A 508 29.37 2.38 -44.39
CA ILE A 508 29.42 0.91 -44.48
C ILE A 508 29.61 0.49 -45.94
N ILE A 509 28.73 0.96 -46.83
CA ILE A 509 28.77 0.64 -48.26
C ILE A 509 30.08 1.08 -48.89
N LYS A 510 30.57 2.30 -48.58
CA LYS A 510 31.84 2.81 -49.12
C LYS A 510 33.06 2.04 -48.61
N SER A 511 33.03 1.55 -47.37
CA SER A 511 34.14 0.80 -46.79
C SER A 511 34.26 -0.62 -47.34
N GLY A 512 33.13 -1.25 -47.71
CA GLY A 512 33.07 -2.64 -48.18
C GLY A 512 33.58 -3.70 -47.20
N ASN A 513 34.05 -3.31 -46.01
CA ASN A 513 34.71 -4.19 -45.06
C ASN A 513 33.71 -4.76 -44.05
N TYR A 514 32.96 -5.77 -44.47
CA TYR A 514 31.96 -6.44 -43.61
C TYR A 514 32.58 -7.20 -42.43
N ALA A 515 33.88 -7.51 -42.49
CA ALA A 515 34.60 -8.11 -41.37
C ALA A 515 34.75 -7.14 -40.20
N LEU A 516 35.02 -5.87 -40.48
CA LEU A 516 35.13 -4.84 -39.45
C LEU A 516 33.76 -4.38 -38.93
N TRP A 517 32.77 -4.24 -39.82
CA TRP A 517 31.45 -3.74 -39.43
C TRP A 517 30.57 -4.77 -38.74
N PHE A 518 30.63 -6.02 -39.19
CA PHE A 518 29.74 -7.07 -38.71
C PHE A 518 30.50 -8.30 -38.26
N GLY A 519 31.83 -8.33 -38.19
CA GLY A 519 32.59 -9.55 -37.87
C GLY A 519 32.49 -10.64 -38.93
N TYR A 520 32.00 -10.33 -40.14
CA TYR A 520 31.79 -11.30 -41.21
C TYR A 520 32.99 -11.38 -42.15
N LYS A 521 33.71 -12.51 -42.14
CA LYS A 521 34.74 -12.82 -43.15
C LYS A 521 34.11 -13.66 -44.25
N ASP A 522 34.10 -13.13 -45.47
CA ASP A 522 33.72 -13.88 -46.66
C ASP A 522 34.77 -14.97 -46.91
N LYS A 523 34.37 -16.25 -46.83
CA LYS A 523 35.28 -17.40 -47.02
C LYS A 523 35.61 -17.64 -48.51
N SER A 524 35.10 -16.82 -49.43
CA SER A 524 35.31 -16.98 -50.88
C SER A 524 36.44 -16.13 -51.48
N LYS A 525 37.25 -15.46 -50.65
CA LYS A 525 38.45 -14.72 -51.08
C LYS A 525 39.70 -15.14 -50.34
#